data_AF-M4FE22-F1
#
_entry.id   AF-M4FE22-F1
#
_cell.length_a   1.000
_cell.length_b   1.000
_cell.length_c   1.000
_cell.angle_alpha   90.00
_cell.angle_beta   90.00
_cell.angle_gamma   90.00
#
_symmetry.space_group_name_H-M   'P 1'
#
loop_
_entity.id
_entity.type
_entity.pdbx_description
1 polymer ?
#
loop_
_entity_poly.entity_id
_entity_poly.type
_entity_poly.pdbx_seq_one_letter_code
_entity_poly.pdbx_strand_id
1 'polypeptide(L)'
;MNKAPSMDRDSMVELKKRFKKMSVVPDENSFSNAILSLKEHQKPAIVIKNTSFLDVRFFYLSNLRLARLCIQAKLSTVIREFTIINEPACIDFFEHYFDDLDLALAQLKYATQLLMKIATYFIQLMEKDDCNTLDRCKYLKVNAIGCMYTVAMRCLPILAYVEKVRQHMLAQDDDPTHENAPPSHIVLAKEDCTIPHTSAFEVEKAAGLVDPDTLRWLEELEEKHGFRMHDDCAQEHPLAA
;
A
#
# COMPACT_ATOMS: atom_id res chain seq x y z
N MET A 1 24.88 -25.59 -24.02
CA MET A 1 23.65 -25.87 -23.26
C MET A 1 24.03 -25.87 -21.80
N ASN A 2 23.87 -24.74 -21.12
CA ASN A 2 24.15 -24.66 -19.69
C ASN A 2 23.02 -25.39 -18.96
N LYS A 3 23.36 -26.39 -18.16
CA LYS A 3 22.42 -27.12 -17.32
C LYS A 3 21.69 -26.09 -16.43
N ALA A 4 20.36 -26.18 -16.34
CA ALA A 4 19.59 -25.31 -15.45
C ALA A 4 20.15 -25.41 -14.02
N PRO A 5 20.28 -24.29 -13.29
CA PRO A 5 20.74 -24.33 -11.90
C PRO A 5 19.79 -25.22 -11.10
N SER A 6 20.33 -26.31 -10.54
CA SER A 6 19.59 -27.20 -9.66
C SER A 6 20.06 -26.97 -8.23
N MET A 7 19.18 -26.45 -7.37
CA MET A 7 19.41 -26.43 -5.93
C MET A 7 19.38 -27.85 -5.38
N ASP A 8 20.17 -28.12 -4.33
CA ASP A 8 20.09 -29.40 -3.64
C ASP A 8 18.73 -29.57 -2.93
N ARG A 9 18.33 -30.83 -2.73
CA ARG A 9 17.02 -31.18 -2.17
C ARG A 9 16.81 -30.60 -0.78
N ASP A 10 17.84 -30.60 0.07
CA ASP A 10 17.72 -30.16 1.46
C ASP A 10 17.54 -28.64 1.53
N SER A 11 18.28 -27.88 0.71
CA SER A 11 18.09 -26.44 0.54
C SER A 11 16.70 -26.10 0.00
N MET A 12 16.17 -26.87 -0.94
CA MET A 12 14.82 -26.66 -1.48
C MET A 12 13.74 -26.90 -0.40
N VAL A 13 13.90 -27.93 0.43
CA VAL A 13 12.98 -28.20 1.54
C VAL A 13 13.00 -27.08 2.58
N GLU A 14 14.18 -26.56 2.94
CA GLU A 14 14.29 -25.43 3.87
C GLU A 14 13.72 -24.14 3.27
N LEU A 15 13.95 -23.89 1.97
CA LEU A 15 13.38 -22.75 1.25
C LEU A 15 11.83 -22.80 1.28
N LYS A 16 11.23 -23.95 0.94
CA LYS A 16 9.78 -24.18 1.01
C LYS A 16 9.22 -23.92 2.40
N LYS A 17 9.91 -24.38 3.45
CA LYS A 17 9.52 -24.14 4.86
C LYS A 17 9.50 -22.65 5.21
N ARG A 18 10.40 -21.85 4.64
CA ARG A 18 10.41 -20.39 4.82
C ARG A 18 9.27 -19.71 4.05
N PHE A 19 9.01 -20.11 2.81
CA PHE A 19 7.85 -19.64 2.03
C PHE A 19 6.51 -19.96 2.71
N LYS A 20 6.40 -21.11 3.40
CA LYS A 20 5.21 -21.47 4.19
C LYS A 20 4.96 -20.56 5.38
N LYS A 21 6.00 -19.89 5.90
CA LYS A 21 5.90 -18.93 7.01
C LYS A 21 5.60 -17.50 6.55
N MET A 22 5.72 -17.22 5.25
CA MET A 22 5.42 -15.90 4.70
C MET A 22 3.93 -15.59 4.80
N SER A 23 3.61 -14.32 4.98
CA SER A 23 2.24 -13.84 4.96
C SER A 23 1.66 -13.94 3.53
N VAL A 24 0.33 -13.97 3.45
CA VAL A 24 -0.36 -13.84 2.15
C VAL A 24 -0.09 -12.43 1.62
N VAL A 25 0.29 -12.34 0.34
CA VAL A 25 0.58 -11.05 -0.29
C VAL A 25 -0.71 -10.21 -0.33
N PRO A 26 -0.64 -8.90 0.01
CA PRO A 26 -1.81 -8.02 0.03
C PRO A 26 -2.51 -7.91 -1.34
N ASP A 27 -3.83 -7.95 -1.31
CA ASP A 27 -4.74 -7.67 -2.43
C ASP A 27 -5.37 -6.27 -2.30
N GLU A 28 -6.29 -5.92 -3.20
CA GLU A 28 -7.02 -4.65 -3.15
C GLU A 28 -7.74 -4.44 -1.80
N ASN A 29 -8.49 -5.45 -1.36
CA ASN A 29 -9.23 -5.41 -0.09
C ASN A 29 -8.30 -5.17 1.10
N SER A 30 -7.09 -5.71 1.08
CA SER A 30 -6.10 -5.50 2.12
C SER A 30 -5.73 -4.02 2.30
N PHE A 31 -5.73 -3.23 1.22
CA PHE A 31 -5.49 -1.79 1.27
C PHE A 31 -6.74 -1.01 1.66
N SER A 32 -7.91 -1.34 1.13
CA SER A 32 -9.17 -0.69 1.52
C SER A 32 -9.44 -0.90 3.01
N ASN A 33 -9.24 -2.13 3.50
CA ASN A 33 -9.35 -2.47 4.92
C ASN A 33 -8.31 -1.74 5.78
N ALA A 34 -7.11 -1.46 5.26
CA ALA A 34 -6.11 -0.68 5.99
C ALA A 34 -6.58 0.76 6.25
N ILE A 35 -7.36 1.34 5.33
CA ILE A 35 -7.98 2.67 5.51
C ILE A 35 -9.20 2.59 6.42
N LEU A 36 -10.10 1.63 6.20
CA LEU A 36 -11.30 1.47 7.03
C LEU A 36 -10.97 1.15 8.50
N SER A 37 -9.83 0.51 8.74
CA SER A 37 -9.35 0.16 10.09
C SER A 37 -8.66 1.31 10.83
N LEU A 38 -8.53 2.50 10.22
CA LEU A 38 -7.97 3.66 10.91
C LEU A 38 -8.82 4.01 12.13
N LYS A 39 -8.15 4.36 13.24
CA LYS A 39 -8.79 4.55 14.55
C LYS A 39 -9.94 5.55 14.54
N GLU A 40 -9.85 6.57 13.69
CA GLU A 40 -10.91 7.57 13.49
C GLU A 40 -12.18 6.95 12.87
N HIS A 41 -12.05 6.03 11.91
CA HIS A 41 -13.19 5.37 11.25
C HIS A 41 -13.86 4.32 12.13
N GLN A 42 -13.20 3.92 13.22
CA GLN A 42 -13.74 2.98 14.21
C GLN A 42 -14.60 3.69 15.28
N LYS A 43 -14.68 5.02 15.25
CA LYS A 43 -15.46 5.83 16.18
C LYS A 43 -16.35 6.80 15.41
N PRO A 44 -17.49 7.24 15.97
CA PRO A 44 -18.28 8.30 15.36
C PRO A 44 -17.51 9.63 15.36
N ALA A 45 -17.98 10.58 14.55
CA ALA A 45 -17.41 11.92 14.44
C ALA A 45 -17.12 12.56 15.81
N ILE A 46 -15.93 13.17 15.91
CA ILE A 46 -15.48 13.81 17.15
C ILE A 46 -16.05 15.23 17.20
N VAL A 47 -16.96 15.48 18.14
CA VAL A 47 -17.50 16.81 18.45
C VAL A 47 -16.91 17.29 19.77
N ILE A 48 -16.12 18.36 19.75
CA ILE A 48 -15.50 18.91 20.97
C ILE A 48 -15.77 20.42 21.06
N LYS A 49 -16.26 20.86 22.22
CA LYS A 49 -16.47 22.26 22.56
C LYS A 49 -15.13 22.93 22.89
N ASN A 50 -14.92 24.15 22.41
CA ASN A 50 -13.74 24.98 22.71
C ASN A 50 -12.38 24.42 22.23
N THR A 51 -12.35 23.62 21.16
CA THR A 51 -11.10 23.11 20.58
C THR A 51 -10.36 24.18 19.80
N SER A 52 -9.04 24.28 20.01
CA SER A 52 -8.22 25.18 19.20
C SER A 52 -8.04 24.60 17.80
N PHE A 53 -7.90 25.46 16.79
CA PHE A 53 -7.60 24.98 15.44
C PHE A 53 -6.28 24.18 15.37
N LEU A 54 -5.34 24.44 16.29
CA LEU A 54 -4.10 23.67 16.41
C LEU A 54 -4.35 22.20 16.73
N ASP A 55 -5.31 21.90 17.60
CA ASP A 55 -5.68 20.53 17.96
C ASP A 55 -6.36 19.81 16.78
N VAL A 56 -7.22 20.52 16.04
CA VAL A 56 -7.84 20.02 14.80
C VAL A 56 -6.76 19.66 13.79
N ARG A 57 -5.82 20.57 13.53
CA ARG A 57 -4.71 20.31 12.62
C ARG A 57 -3.87 19.12 13.08
N PHE A 58 -3.57 19.02 14.38
CA PHE A 58 -2.83 17.88 14.94
C PHE A 58 -3.56 16.54 14.73
N PHE A 59 -4.88 16.52 14.85
CA PHE A 59 -5.72 15.36 14.56
C PHE A 59 -5.54 14.90 13.10
N TYR A 60 -5.73 15.80 12.13
CA TYR A 60 -5.59 15.44 10.71
C TYR A 60 -4.17 15.03 10.33
N LEU A 61 -3.15 15.71 10.87
CA LEU A 61 -1.75 15.33 10.68
C LEU A 61 -1.46 13.92 11.21
N SER A 62 -2.01 13.57 12.39
CA SER A 62 -1.83 12.25 13.00
C SER A 62 -2.50 11.16 12.17
N ASN A 63 -3.70 11.43 11.65
CA ASN A 63 -4.45 10.47 10.86
C ASN A 63 -3.81 10.24 9.48
N LEU A 64 -3.32 11.29 8.83
CA LEU A 64 -2.57 11.18 7.58
C LEU A 64 -1.29 10.33 7.78
N ARG A 65 -0.53 10.59 8.87
CA ARG A 65 0.66 9.79 9.22
C ARG A 65 0.30 8.33 9.47
N LEU A 66 -0.81 8.06 10.14
CA LEU A 66 -1.27 6.70 10.41
C LEU A 66 -1.69 5.98 9.11
N ALA A 67 -2.46 6.64 8.24
CA ALA A 67 -2.86 6.10 6.94
C ALA A 67 -1.66 5.68 6.09
N ARG A 68 -0.64 6.55 5.99
CA ARG A 68 0.63 6.20 5.33
C ARG A 68 1.25 4.96 5.94
N LEU A 69 1.40 4.91 7.27
CA LEU A 69 2.03 3.78 7.96
C LEU A 69 1.30 2.47 7.69
N CYS A 70 -0.04 2.49 7.70
CA CYS A 70 -0.86 1.31 7.44
C CYS A 70 -0.67 0.78 6.00
N ILE A 71 -0.72 1.64 4.98
CA ILE A 71 -0.47 1.24 3.59
C ILE A 71 0.98 0.76 3.41
N GLN A 72 1.95 1.55 3.89
CA GLN A 72 3.37 1.24 3.74
C GLN A 72 3.75 -0.07 4.43
N ALA A 73 3.13 -0.40 5.57
CA ALA A 73 3.39 -1.64 6.29
C ALA A 73 3.02 -2.89 5.45
N LYS A 74 1.96 -2.82 4.65
CA LYS A 74 1.56 -3.92 3.74
C LYS A 74 2.65 -4.19 2.71
N LEU A 75 3.11 -3.15 2.00
CA LEU A 75 4.19 -3.28 1.01
C LEU A 75 5.52 -3.69 1.66
N SER A 76 5.87 -3.08 2.79
CA SER A 76 7.13 -3.35 3.49
C SER A 76 7.22 -4.78 4.03
N THR A 77 6.08 -5.38 4.41
CA THR A 77 6.03 -6.77 4.84
C THR A 77 6.41 -7.71 3.70
N VAL A 78 5.86 -7.51 2.50
CA VAL A 78 6.20 -8.29 1.31
C VAL A 78 7.68 -8.14 0.96
N ILE A 79 8.19 -6.90 0.91
CA ILE A 79 9.60 -6.62 0.60
C ILE A 79 10.53 -7.34 1.58
N ARG A 80 10.18 -7.36 2.88
CA ARG A 80 10.98 -8.00 3.92
C ARG A 80 10.93 -9.52 3.82
N GLU A 81 9.78 -10.10 3.54
CA GLU A 81 9.62 -11.56 3.47
C GLU A 81 10.34 -12.16 2.25
N PHE A 82 10.36 -11.42 1.14
CA PHE A 82 11.02 -11.85 -0.09
C PHE A 82 12.52 -11.54 -0.16
N THR A 83 13.16 -11.02 0.90
CA THR A 83 14.63 -10.80 0.86
C THR A 83 15.43 -12.09 0.68
N ILE A 84 14.83 -13.24 1.01
CA ILE A 84 15.42 -14.57 0.88
C ILE A 84 15.99 -14.86 -0.52
N ILE A 85 15.42 -14.27 -1.57
CA ILE A 85 15.86 -14.52 -2.95
C ILE A 85 17.28 -14.01 -3.23
N ASN A 86 17.77 -13.08 -2.38
CA ASN A 86 19.11 -12.53 -2.47
C ASN A 86 20.14 -13.37 -1.69
N GLU A 87 19.74 -14.49 -1.10
CA GLU A 87 20.67 -15.39 -0.40
C GLU A 87 21.52 -16.16 -1.43
N PRO A 88 22.86 -16.20 -1.27
CA PRO A 88 23.77 -16.84 -2.24
C PRO A 88 23.42 -18.29 -2.59
N ALA A 89 22.74 -19.01 -1.69
CA ALA A 89 22.34 -20.40 -1.90
C ALA A 89 21.20 -20.58 -2.92
N CYS A 90 20.42 -19.54 -3.21
CA CYS A 90 19.24 -19.62 -4.08
C CYS A 90 19.16 -18.52 -5.15
N ILE A 91 20.10 -17.58 -5.18
CA ILE A 91 20.10 -16.45 -6.14
C ILE A 91 20.07 -16.94 -7.60
N ASP A 92 20.96 -17.87 -7.98
CA ASP A 92 21.01 -18.41 -9.35
C ASP A 92 19.70 -19.11 -9.76
N PHE A 93 19.00 -19.70 -8.80
CA PHE A 93 17.70 -20.34 -9.03
C PHE A 93 16.63 -19.28 -9.30
N PHE A 94 16.53 -18.23 -8.47
CA PHE A 94 15.55 -17.17 -8.67
C PHE A 94 15.84 -16.35 -9.93
N GLU A 95 17.11 -16.04 -10.23
CA GLU A 95 17.49 -15.34 -11.46
C GLU A 95 17.13 -16.13 -12.72
N HIS A 96 17.22 -17.47 -12.67
CA HIS A 96 16.91 -18.31 -13.82
C HIS A 96 15.40 -18.50 -14.05
N TYR A 97 14.61 -18.61 -12.97
CA TYR A 97 13.20 -18.97 -13.06
C TYR A 97 12.21 -17.80 -12.81
N PHE A 98 12.67 -16.71 -12.20
CA PHE A 98 11.87 -15.54 -11.80
C PHE A 98 12.66 -14.24 -11.99
N ASP A 99 13.18 -14.02 -13.19
CA ASP A 99 14.02 -12.88 -13.57
C ASP A 99 13.38 -11.50 -13.26
N ASP A 100 12.06 -11.39 -13.34
CA ASP A 100 11.34 -10.15 -13.02
C ASP A 100 11.17 -9.88 -11.50
N LEU A 101 11.53 -10.83 -10.63
CA LEU A 101 11.24 -10.71 -9.19
C LEU A 101 12.03 -9.60 -8.51
N ASP A 102 13.29 -9.39 -8.86
CA ASP A 102 14.07 -8.29 -8.32
C ASP A 102 13.53 -6.93 -8.77
N LEU A 103 13.10 -6.82 -10.02
CA LEU A 103 12.45 -5.62 -10.54
C LEU A 103 11.13 -5.35 -9.80
N ALA A 104 10.30 -6.38 -9.60
CA ALA A 104 9.06 -6.29 -8.85
C ALA A 104 9.31 -5.74 -7.43
N LEU A 105 10.27 -6.31 -6.69
CA LEU A 105 10.60 -5.86 -5.34
C LEU A 105 11.21 -4.45 -5.32
N ALA A 106 12.01 -4.08 -6.33
CA ALA A 106 12.53 -2.73 -6.48
C ALA A 106 11.39 -1.71 -6.68
N GLN A 107 10.39 -2.03 -7.52
CA GLN A 107 9.21 -1.18 -7.73
C GLN A 107 8.37 -1.03 -6.45
N LEU A 108 8.19 -2.10 -5.66
CA LEU A 108 7.54 -1.98 -4.35
C LEU A 108 8.32 -1.07 -3.40
N LYS A 109 9.66 -1.17 -3.37
CA LYS A 109 10.51 -0.25 -2.58
C LYS A 109 10.32 1.19 -3.05
N TYR A 110 10.30 1.46 -4.36
CA TYR A 110 10.02 2.79 -4.91
C TYR A 110 8.63 3.29 -4.52
N ALA A 111 7.60 2.45 -4.59
CA ALA A 111 6.26 2.79 -4.13
C ALA A 111 6.26 3.23 -2.66
N THR A 112 6.96 2.53 -1.76
CA THR A 112 7.05 2.95 -0.34
C THR A 112 7.71 4.32 -0.15
N GLN A 113 8.73 4.63 -0.97
CA GLN A 113 9.37 5.96 -0.94
C GLN A 113 8.42 7.04 -1.49
N LEU A 114 7.64 6.72 -2.51
CA LEU A 114 6.64 7.62 -3.08
C LEU A 114 5.53 7.94 -2.06
N LEU A 115 5.05 6.95 -1.31
CA LEU A 115 4.10 7.17 -0.20
C LEU A 115 4.65 8.15 0.84
N MET A 116 5.95 8.04 1.19
CA MET A 116 6.62 8.98 2.08
C MET A 116 6.66 10.40 1.51
N LYS A 117 6.98 10.55 0.23
CA LYS A 117 7.00 11.87 -0.43
C LYS A 117 5.63 12.52 -0.46
N ILE A 118 4.59 11.77 -0.83
CA ILE A 118 3.20 12.25 -0.84
C ILE A 118 2.79 12.73 0.55
N ALA A 119 2.99 11.91 1.58
CA ALA A 119 2.60 12.29 2.93
C ALA A 119 3.34 13.53 3.42
N THR A 120 4.66 13.61 3.20
CA THR A 120 5.46 14.78 3.59
C THR A 120 4.97 16.05 2.90
N TYR A 121 4.64 15.99 1.61
CA TYR A 121 4.10 17.13 0.87
C TYR A 121 2.78 17.63 1.47
N PHE A 122 1.82 16.73 1.71
CA PHE A 122 0.53 17.12 2.29
C PHE A 122 0.64 17.57 3.75
N ILE A 123 1.54 16.99 4.54
CA ILE A 123 1.86 17.46 5.90
C ILE A 123 2.37 18.90 5.85
N GLN A 124 3.32 19.20 4.95
CA GLN A 124 3.84 20.55 4.77
C GLN A 124 2.73 21.51 4.33
N LEU A 125 1.82 21.10 3.44
CA LEU A 125 0.66 21.91 3.05
C LEU A 125 -0.28 22.21 4.22
N MET A 126 -0.51 21.25 5.13
CA MET A 126 -1.33 21.47 6.33
C MET A 126 -0.62 22.36 7.37
N GLU A 127 0.71 22.31 7.42
CA GLU A 127 1.51 23.09 8.38
C GLU A 127 1.70 24.56 7.97
N LYS A 128 1.52 24.89 6.68
CA LYS A 128 1.53 26.28 6.18
C LYS A 128 0.42 27.12 6.82
N ASP A 129 0.72 28.40 7.03
CA ASP A 129 -0.14 29.36 7.74
C ASP A 129 -1.49 29.65 7.03
N ASP A 130 -1.63 29.26 5.76
CA ASP A 130 -2.86 29.41 4.96
C ASP A 130 -3.90 28.31 5.21
N CYS A 131 -3.49 27.19 5.83
CA CYS A 131 -4.40 26.11 6.21
C CYS A 131 -5.04 26.41 7.57
N ASN A 132 -6.07 27.26 7.61
CA ASN A 132 -6.72 27.74 8.83
C ASN A 132 -8.19 27.32 8.99
N THR A 133 -8.73 26.49 8.09
CA THR A 133 -10.11 25.99 8.15
C THR A 133 -10.19 24.47 8.26
N LEU A 134 -11.28 23.99 8.87
CA LEU A 134 -11.56 22.56 9.00
C LEU A 134 -11.70 21.88 7.62
N ASP A 135 -12.44 22.51 6.71
CA ASP A 135 -12.67 21.98 5.36
C ASP A 135 -11.37 21.83 4.57
N ARG A 136 -10.42 22.75 4.76
CA ARG A 136 -9.10 22.63 4.12
C ARG A 136 -8.31 21.44 4.68
N CYS A 137 -8.34 21.22 5.99
CA CYS A 137 -7.70 20.04 6.59
C CYS A 137 -8.34 18.72 6.11
N LYS A 138 -9.67 18.66 6.05
CA LYS A 138 -10.43 17.52 5.50
C LYS A 138 -10.03 17.23 4.06
N TYR A 139 -10.10 18.26 3.21
CA TYR A 139 -9.73 18.19 1.80
C TYR A 139 -8.30 17.66 1.62
N LEU A 140 -7.33 18.23 2.33
CA LEU A 140 -5.93 17.82 2.23
C LEU A 140 -5.72 16.38 2.72
N LYS A 141 -6.40 15.95 3.79
CA LYS A 141 -6.32 14.57 4.28
C LYS A 141 -6.88 13.60 3.24
N VAL A 142 -8.09 13.85 2.75
CA VAL A 142 -8.77 13.01 1.75
C VAL A 142 -7.92 12.87 0.49
N ASN A 143 -7.40 13.98 -0.05
CA ASN A 143 -6.54 13.97 -1.22
C ASN A 143 -5.22 13.20 -0.97
N ALA A 144 -4.59 13.40 0.19
CA ALA A 144 -3.37 12.68 0.54
C ALA A 144 -3.60 11.15 0.58
N ILE A 145 -4.68 10.72 1.23
CA ILE A 145 -5.05 9.30 1.32
C ILE A 145 -5.40 8.75 -0.07
N GLY A 146 -6.16 9.48 -0.88
CA GLY A 146 -6.50 9.09 -2.26
C GLY A 146 -5.26 8.91 -3.13
N CYS A 147 -4.30 9.82 -3.05
CA CYS A 147 -3.01 9.69 -3.76
C CYS A 147 -2.24 8.44 -3.32
N MET A 148 -2.12 8.21 -2.01
CA MET A 148 -1.43 7.06 -1.46
C MET A 148 -2.13 5.73 -1.81
N TYR A 149 -3.46 5.71 -1.78
CA TYR A 149 -4.27 4.56 -2.18
C TYR A 149 -4.08 4.26 -3.67
N THR A 150 -4.09 5.28 -4.52
CA THR A 150 -3.84 5.13 -5.97
C THR A 150 -2.46 4.51 -6.24
N VAL A 151 -1.42 4.91 -5.51
CA VAL A 151 -0.10 4.28 -5.60
C VAL A 151 -0.16 2.80 -5.20
N ALA A 152 -0.90 2.46 -4.15
CA ALA A 152 -1.09 1.06 -3.73
C ALA A 152 -1.83 0.24 -4.80
N MET A 153 -2.88 0.80 -5.42
CA MET A 153 -3.62 0.15 -6.51
C MET A 153 -2.74 -0.12 -7.73
N ARG A 154 -1.82 0.79 -8.07
CA ARG A 154 -0.83 0.57 -9.13
C ARG A 154 0.17 -0.54 -8.82
N CYS A 155 0.31 -0.95 -7.56
CA CYS A 155 1.16 -2.08 -7.18
C CYS A 155 0.45 -3.44 -7.33
N LEU A 156 -0.85 -3.49 -7.58
CA LEU A 156 -1.61 -4.75 -7.60
C LEU A 156 -1.10 -5.78 -8.62
N PRO A 157 -0.74 -5.42 -9.87
CA PRO A 157 -0.19 -6.39 -10.82
C PRO A 157 1.15 -6.99 -10.33
N ILE A 158 2.00 -6.14 -9.74
CA ILE A 158 3.29 -6.54 -9.15
C ILE A 158 3.07 -7.50 -7.98
N LEU A 159 2.14 -7.17 -7.08
CA LEU A 159 1.78 -8.01 -5.94
C LEU A 159 1.17 -9.35 -6.38
N ALA A 160 0.34 -9.35 -7.42
CA ALA A 160 -0.21 -10.58 -7.99
C ALA A 160 0.87 -11.48 -8.60
N TYR A 161 1.90 -10.90 -9.24
CA TYR A 161 3.08 -11.65 -9.68
C TYR A 161 3.84 -12.26 -8.49
N VAL A 162 4.16 -11.46 -7.47
CA VAL A 162 4.87 -11.94 -6.27
C VAL A 162 4.09 -13.06 -5.56
N GLU A 163 2.76 -12.97 -5.51
CA GLU A 163 1.90 -14.02 -4.97
C GLU A 163 1.95 -15.30 -5.81
N LYS A 164 1.96 -15.20 -7.15
CA LYS A 164 2.14 -16.38 -8.02
C LYS A 164 3.47 -17.07 -7.76
N VAL A 165 4.55 -16.32 -7.58
CA VAL A 165 5.87 -16.87 -7.19
C VAL A 165 5.77 -17.57 -5.84
N ARG A 166 5.14 -16.92 -4.84
CA ARG A 166 4.93 -17.52 -3.50
C ARG A 166 4.20 -18.86 -3.59
N GLN A 167 3.11 -18.91 -4.34
CA GLN A 167 2.28 -20.10 -4.51
C GLN A 167 3.02 -21.18 -5.29
N HIS A 168 3.81 -20.81 -6.30
CA HIS A 168 4.66 -21.75 -7.03
C HIS A 168 5.68 -22.42 -6.09
N MET A 169 6.35 -21.66 -5.22
CA MET A 169 7.28 -22.20 -4.22
C MET A 169 6.61 -23.15 -3.22
N LEU A 170 5.34 -22.91 -2.89
CA LEU A 170 4.57 -23.79 -2.01
C LEU A 170 4.12 -25.08 -2.70
N ALA A 171 3.81 -25.00 -4.00
CA ALA A 171 3.31 -26.10 -4.82
C ALA A 171 4.41 -27.01 -5.39
N GLN A 172 5.69 -26.64 -5.29
CA GLN A 172 6.80 -27.54 -5.61
C GLN A 172 6.74 -28.77 -4.68
N ASP A 173 6.29 -29.91 -5.22
CA ASP A 173 6.06 -31.16 -4.49
C ASP A 173 7.34 -31.99 -4.26
N ASP A 174 7.26 -32.84 -3.24
CA ASP A 174 8.30 -33.75 -2.73
C ASP A 174 8.49 -35.03 -3.60
N ASP A 175 7.89 -35.09 -4.79
CA ASP A 175 7.88 -36.26 -5.69
C ASP A 175 8.81 -36.04 -6.91
N PRO A 176 9.87 -36.86 -7.08
CA PRO A 176 10.88 -36.68 -8.12
C PRO A 176 10.43 -37.04 -9.54
N THR A 177 9.17 -37.45 -9.74
CA THR A 177 8.73 -38.05 -11.01
C THR A 177 8.13 -37.05 -12.01
N HIS A 178 7.87 -35.81 -11.59
CA HIS A 178 7.47 -34.72 -12.48
C HIS A 178 8.44 -33.56 -12.33
N GLU A 179 9.37 -33.44 -13.28
CA GLU A 179 10.02 -32.15 -13.61
C GLU A 179 8.92 -31.19 -14.08
N ASN A 180 8.20 -30.60 -13.12
CA ASN A 180 7.38 -29.43 -13.39
C ASN A 180 8.36 -28.27 -13.56
N ALA A 181 8.91 -28.15 -14.77
CA ALA A 181 9.51 -26.91 -15.23
C ALA A 181 8.59 -25.76 -14.78
N PRO A 182 9.12 -24.70 -14.14
CA PRO A 182 8.28 -23.59 -13.74
C PRO A 182 7.50 -23.16 -14.98
N PRO A 183 6.17 -23.01 -14.86
CA PRO A 183 5.35 -22.72 -16.02
C PRO A 183 5.95 -21.49 -16.68
N SER A 184 6.17 -21.58 -17.99
CA SER A 184 6.66 -20.53 -18.89
C SER A 184 5.73 -19.30 -18.97
N HIS A 185 4.99 -19.02 -17.91
CA HIS A 185 3.80 -18.17 -17.86
C HIS A 185 3.65 -17.36 -16.56
N ILE A 186 4.65 -17.36 -15.65
CA ILE A 186 4.72 -16.36 -14.56
C ILE A 186 5.64 -15.24 -15.04
N VAL A 187 5.13 -14.41 -15.94
CA VAL A 187 5.82 -13.24 -16.48
C VAL A 187 5.14 -11.99 -15.94
N LEU A 188 5.91 -11.01 -15.48
CA LEU A 188 5.39 -9.69 -15.15
C LEU A 188 5.48 -8.85 -16.42
N ALA A 189 4.35 -8.40 -16.97
CA ALA A 189 4.41 -7.50 -18.11
C ALA A 189 5.10 -6.19 -17.68
N LYS A 190 6.11 -5.73 -18.44
CA LYS A 190 6.87 -4.51 -18.12
C LYS A 190 6.01 -3.25 -18.03
N GLU A 191 4.88 -3.24 -18.73
CA GLU A 191 3.90 -2.14 -18.69
C GLU A 191 3.21 -2.07 -17.32
N ASP A 192 3.00 -3.21 -16.66
CA ASP A 192 2.30 -3.36 -15.39
C ASP A 192 3.16 -3.00 -14.16
N CYS A 193 4.47 -2.81 -14.33
CA CYS A 193 5.40 -2.49 -13.23
C CYS A 193 5.79 -1.00 -13.16
N THR A 194 5.15 -0.12 -13.92
CA THR A 194 5.57 1.28 -14.03
C THR A 194 5.05 2.12 -12.86
N ILE A 195 5.71 2.03 -11.70
CA ILE A 195 5.54 3.04 -10.65
C ILE A 195 6.35 4.28 -11.04
N PRO A 196 5.76 5.49 -11.11
CA PRO A 196 6.48 6.69 -11.50
C PRO A 196 7.71 6.90 -10.61
N HIS A 197 8.89 7.01 -11.22
CA HIS A 197 10.12 7.27 -10.46
C HIS A 197 10.03 8.61 -9.73
N THR A 198 10.57 8.63 -8.52
CA THR A 198 10.33 9.69 -7.55
C THR A 198 10.92 11.07 -7.92
N SER A 199 11.77 11.16 -8.95
CA SER A 199 12.31 12.42 -9.50
C SER A 199 11.45 13.00 -10.63
N ALA A 200 10.64 12.18 -11.30
CA ALA A 200 9.74 12.58 -12.39
C ALA A 200 8.29 12.79 -11.91
N PHE A 201 7.94 12.33 -10.71
CA PHE A 201 6.61 12.48 -10.15
C PHE A 201 6.45 13.84 -9.45
N GLU A 202 5.74 14.75 -10.11
CA GLU A 202 5.29 16.01 -9.50
C GLU A 202 4.14 15.71 -8.54
N VAL A 203 4.45 15.63 -7.23
CA VAL A 203 3.47 15.33 -6.17
C VAL A 203 2.27 16.30 -6.19
N GLU A 204 2.48 17.54 -6.65
CA GLU A 204 1.43 18.55 -6.76
C GLU A 204 0.34 18.18 -7.78
N LYS A 205 0.68 17.40 -8.82
CA LYS A 205 -0.25 16.90 -9.82
C LYS A 205 -0.88 15.56 -9.44
N ALA A 206 -0.40 14.93 -8.36
CA ALA A 206 -0.87 13.61 -7.93
C ALA A 206 -2.37 13.58 -7.61
N ALA A 207 -2.91 14.67 -7.08
CA ALA A 207 -4.33 14.78 -6.76
C ALA A 207 -5.23 14.57 -7.99
N GLY A 208 -4.80 14.99 -9.17
CA GLY A 208 -5.52 14.80 -10.43
C GLY A 208 -5.46 13.38 -11.01
N LEU A 209 -4.69 12.48 -10.39
CA LEU A 209 -4.57 11.08 -10.80
C LEU A 209 -5.43 10.13 -9.97
N VAL A 210 -6.09 10.65 -8.92
CA VAL A 210 -6.97 9.85 -8.06
C VAL A 210 -8.25 9.57 -8.80
N ASP A 211 -8.65 8.30 -8.81
CA ASP A 211 -9.92 7.87 -9.39
C ASP A 211 -11.11 8.57 -8.70
N PRO A 212 -12.11 9.10 -9.44
CA PRO A 212 -13.23 9.83 -8.84
C PRO A 212 -14.07 9.01 -7.87
N ASP A 213 -14.22 7.70 -8.07
CA ASP A 213 -14.99 6.84 -7.18
C ASP A 213 -14.24 6.61 -5.87
N THR A 214 -12.91 6.45 -5.95
CA THR A 214 -12.03 6.41 -4.79
C THR A 214 -12.11 7.70 -3.97
N LEU A 215 -12.08 8.85 -4.65
CA LEU A 215 -12.15 10.15 -3.97
C LEU A 215 -13.48 10.31 -3.23
N ARG A 216 -14.59 10.03 -3.91
CA ARG A 216 -15.94 10.08 -3.36
C ARG A 216 -16.10 9.18 -2.13
N TRP A 217 -15.60 7.94 -2.21
CA TRP A 217 -15.62 7.00 -1.08
C TRP A 217 -14.86 7.56 0.14
N LEU A 218 -13.72 8.20 -0.07
CA LEU A 218 -12.95 8.82 1.01
C LEU A 218 -13.64 10.06 1.59
N GLU A 219 -14.33 10.85 0.76
CA GLU A 219 -15.13 12.00 1.21
C GLU A 219 -16.30 11.55 2.08
N GLU A 220 -17.05 10.51 1.67
CA GLU A 220 -18.13 9.92 2.47
C GLU A 220 -17.63 9.40 3.82
N LEU A 221 -16.45 8.78 3.82
CA LEU A 221 -15.81 8.28 5.04
C LEU A 221 -15.42 9.43 5.99
N GLU A 222 -14.89 10.52 5.44
CA GLU A 222 -14.54 11.74 6.17
C GLU A 222 -15.79 12.43 6.74
N GLU A 223 -16.89 12.50 5.99
CA GLU A 223 -18.14 13.12 6.44
C GLU A 223 -18.73 12.38 7.67
N LYS A 224 -18.63 11.05 7.66
CA LYS A 224 -19.20 10.19 8.70
C LYS A 224 -18.34 10.14 9.98
N HIS A 225 -17.03 10.14 9.84
CA HIS A 225 -16.10 9.83 10.94
C HIS A 225 -15.12 10.97 11.28
N GLY A 226 -15.08 12.00 10.44
CA GLY A 226 -14.18 13.14 10.59
C GLY A 226 -14.49 14.02 11.79
N PHE A 227 -13.65 15.03 11.98
CA PHE A 227 -13.82 16.03 13.02
C PHE A 227 -15.03 16.92 12.70
N ARG A 228 -15.89 17.20 13.69
CA ARG A 228 -17.06 18.11 13.58
C ARG A 228 -16.96 19.22 14.62
N MET A 229 -17.18 20.47 14.20
CA MET A 229 -17.24 21.56 15.17
C MET A 229 -18.60 21.55 15.88
N HIS A 230 -18.64 22.06 17.12
CA HIS A 230 -19.88 22.12 17.88
C HIS A 230 -20.98 22.93 17.16
N ASP A 231 -20.60 23.97 16.44
CA ASP A 231 -21.54 24.83 15.72
C ASP A 231 -22.20 24.12 14.53
N ASP A 232 -21.53 23.12 13.93
CA ASP A 232 -22.09 22.27 12.86
C ASP A 232 -23.21 21.35 13.38
N CYS A 233 -23.22 21.05 14.69
CA CYS A 233 -24.22 20.16 15.29
C CYS A 233 -25.59 20.83 15.47
N ALA A 234 -25.66 22.17 15.37
CA ALA A 234 -26.90 22.93 15.57
C ALA A 234 -27.82 22.94 14.33
N GLN A 235 -27.41 22.35 13.20
CA GLN A 235 -28.19 22.34 11.95
C GLN A 235 -28.93 21.02 11.66
N GLU A 236 -28.83 19.99 12.50
CA GLU A 236 -29.77 18.86 12.42
C GLU A 236 -31.13 19.29 12.98
N HIS A 237 -31.93 19.95 12.14
CA HIS A 237 -33.35 20.13 12.37
C HIS A 237 -34.00 18.75 12.54
N PRO A 238 -34.78 18.51 13.61
CA PRO A 238 -35.68 17.38 13.62
C PRO A 238 -36.72 17.63 12.52
N LEU A 239 -36.75 16.77 11.51
CA LEU A 239 -37.93 16.61 10.67
C LEU A 239 -39.09 16.23 11.60
N ALA A 240 -39.86 17.24 11.97
CA ALA A 240 -41.12 17.10 12.67
C ALA A 240 -42.22 16.69 11.67
N ALA A 241 -43.08 15.79 12.14
CA ALA A 241 -44.30 15.22 11.55
C ALA A 241 -44.10 13.96 10.68
#